data_AF-A0A941AF75-F1
#
_entry.id   AF-A0A941AF75-F1
#
_cell.length_a   1.000
_cell.length_b   1.000
_cell.length_c   1.000
_cell.angle_alpha   90.00
_cell.angle_beta   90.00
_cell.angle_gamma   90.00
#
_symmetry.space_group_name_H-M   'P 1'
#
loop_
_entity.id
_entity.type
_entity.pdbx_description
1 polymer ?
#
loop_
_entity_poly.entity_id
_entity_poly.type
_entity_poly.pdbx_seq_one_letter_code
_entity_poly.pdbx_strand_id
1 'polypeptide(L)'
;MRSEGFTFVELIVVLAILAAVAALVAPSFSRTVASARLRSAASEVRTSLARGRALAVAAAKERAVAFDLSRGEFGVDNEAVRLLPETIHLGAVFPGEERK
;
A
#
# COMPACT_ATOMS: atom_id res chain seq x y z
N MET A 1 22.80 -3.01 53.75
CA MET A 1 21.87 -2.58 52.68
C MET A 1 21.23 -3.84 52.12
N ARG A 2 19.93 -4.05 52.35
CA ARG A 2 19.21 -5.20 51.79
C ARG A 2 18.60 -4.75 50.47
N SER A 3 19.10 -5.30 49.38
CA SER A 3 18.50 -5.15 48.06
C SER A 3 17.23 -5.98 48.04
N GLU A 4 16.06 -5.36 48.07
CA GLU A 4 14.81 -6.08 47.84
C GLU A 4 14.76 -6.47 46.35
N GLY A 5 14.87 -7.77 46.10
CA GLY A 5 14.82 -8.34 44.77
C GLY A 5 13.39 -8.49 44.27
N PHE A 6 13.22 -8.33 42.97
CA PHE A 6 11.96 -8.54 42.24
C PHE A 6 11.36 -9.92 42.57
N THR A 7 10.05 -9.97 42.80
CA THR A 7 9.35 -11.24 43.04
C THR A 7 8.90 -11.88 41.72
N PHE A 8 8.67 -13.19 41.72
CA PHE A 8 8.15 -13.90 40.54
C PHE A 8 6.78 -13.37 40.10
N VAL A 9 5.95 -12.98 41.08
CA VAL A 9 4.64 -12.36 40.84
C VAL A 9 4.79 -11.02 40.11
N GLU A 10 5.77 -10.22 40.50
CA GLU A 10 6.05 -8.92 39.86
C GLU A 10 6.43 -9.08 38.39
N LEU A 11 7.26 -10.09 38.06
CA LEU A 11 7.58 -10.43 36.67
C LEU A 11 6.34 -10.83 35.87
N ILE A 12 5.46 -11.66 36.44
CA ILE A 12 4.22 -12.08 35.78
C ILE A 12 3.31 -10.88 35.52
N VAL A 13 3.18 -9.97 36.49
CA VAL A 13 2.38 -8.75 36.32
C VAL A 13 2.96 -7.85 35.23
N VAL A 14 4.28 -7.66 35.20
CA VAL A 14 4.95 -6.90 34.14
C VAL A 14 4.71 -7.52 32.76
N LEU A 15 4.85 -8.85 32.63
CA LEU A 15 4.58 -9.56 31.39
C LEU A 15 3.11 -9.46 30.96
N ALA A 16 2.17 -9.54 31.91
CA ALA A 16 0.75 -9.37 31.64
C ALA A 16 0.42 -7.96 31.14
N ILE A 17 1.02 -6.93 31.73
CA ILE A 17 0.87 -5.53 31.28
C ILE A 17 1.49 -5.35 29.89
N LEU A 18 2.70 -5.87 29.65
CA LEU A 18 3.35 -5.81 28.35
C LEU A 18 2.51 -6.49 27.26
N ALA A 19 1.94 -7.66 27.54
CA ALA A 19 1.06 -8.38 26.62
C ALA A 19 -0.22 -7.59 26.32
N ALA A 20 -0.84 -7.00 27.35
CA ALA A 20 -2.03 -6.17 27.19
C ALA A 20 -1.77 -4.93 26.32
N VAL A 21 -0.65 -4.23 26.57
CA VAL A 21 -0.24 -3.07 25.75
C VAL A 21 0.07 -3.48 24.31
N ALA A 22 0.81 -4.58 24.11
CA ALA A 22 1.15 -5.09 22.79
C ALA A 22 -0.10 -5.44 21.96
N ALA A 23 -1.12 -6.04 22.58
CA ALA A 23 -2.39 -6.38 21.93
C ALA A 23 -3.14 -5.15 21.40
N LEU A 24 -3.03 -4.00 22.07
CA LEU A 24 -3.65 -2.74 21.63
C LEU A 24 -2.87 -2.08 20.49
N VAL A 25 -1.54 -2.17 20.49
CA VAL A 25 -0.67 -1.50 19.50
C VAL A 25 -0.60 -2.29 18.18
N ALA A 26 -0.60 -3.63 18.24
CA ALA A 26 -0.47 -4.51 17.09
C ALA A 26 -1.39 -4.15 15.89
N PRO A 27 -2.72 -3.97 16.04
CA PRO A 27 -3.59 -3.63 14.91
C PRO A 27 -3.30 -2.25 14.31
N SER A 28 -2.91 -1.26 15.15
CA SER A 28 -2.58 0.10 14.70
C SER A 28 -1.34 0.13 13.82
N PHE A 29 -0.32 -0.65 14.18
CA PHE A 29 0.91 -0.76 13.39
C PHE A 29 0.63 -1.40 12.02
N SER A 30 -0.19 -2.46 11.98
CA SER A 30 -0.61 -3.10 10.73
C SER A 30 -1.33 -2.13 9.79
N ARG A 31 -2.26 -1.31 10.32
CA ARG A 31 -3.00 -0.31 9.53
C ARG A 31 -2.10 0.78 8.96
N THR A 32 -1.11 1.22 9.74
CA THR A 32 -0.15 2.25 9.32
C THR A 32 0.73 1.75 8.18
N VAL A 33 1.26 0.53 8.30
CA VAL A 33 2.05 -0.10 7.24
C VAL A 33 1.22 -0.31 5.97
N ALA A 34 -0.01 -0.80 6.09
CA ALA A 34 -0.91 -0.97 4.94
C ALA A 34 -1.19 0.37 4.21
N SER A 35 -1.44 1.43 4.97
CA SER A 35 -1.67 2.77 4.41
C SER A 35 -0.43 3.33 3.71
N ALA A 36 0.76 3.08 4.26
CA ALA A 36 2.02 3.47 3.64
C ALA A 36 2.25 2.72 2.32
N ARG A 37 1.99 1.40 2.29
CA ARG A 37 2.10 0.58 1.07
C ARG A 37 1.13 1.06 -0.02
N LEU A 38 -0.11 1.38 0.33
CA LEU A 38 -1.09 1.94 -0.61
C LEU A 38 -0.64 3.30 -1.18
N ARG A 39 -0.14 4.19 -0.32
CA ARG A 39 0.36 5.50 -0.77
C ARG A 39 1.57 5.36 -1.70
N SER A 40 2.47 4.43 -1.41
CA SER A 40 3.63 4.14 -2.27
C SER A 40 3.18 3.64 -3.64
N ALA A 41 2.29 2.65 -3.67
CA ALA A 41 1.73 2.11 -4.90
C ALA A 41 1.03 3.20 -5.75
N ALA A 42 0.22 4.06 -5.11
CA ALA A 42 -0.46 5.14 -5.82
C ALA A 42 0.55 6.16 -6.39
N SER A 43 1.63 6.43 -5.66
CA SER A 43 2.70 7.29 -6.14
C SER A 43 3.43 6.71 -7.35
N GLU A 44 3.63 5.39 -7.40
CA GLU A 44 4.25 4.70 -8.53
C GLU A 44 3.40 4.80 -9.80
N VAL A 45 2.08 4.58 -9.67
CA VAL A 45 1.12 4.76 -10.77
C VAL A 45 1.13 6.21 -11.25
N ARG A 46 1.05 7.19 -10.34
CA ARG A 46 1.10 8.62 -10.67
C ARG A 46 2.37 8.98 -11.44
N THR A 47 3.51 8.45 -11.01
CA THR A 47 4.82 8.72 -11.63
C THR A 47 4.88 8.16 -13.04
N SER A 48 4.31 6.97 -13.25
CA SER A 48 4.25 6.34 -14.57
C SER A 48 3.33 7.09 -15.53
N LEU A 49 2.18 7.58 -15.05
CA LEU A 49 1.31 8.46 -15.84
C LEU A 49 1.99 9.78 -16.21
N ALA A 50 2.69 10.41 -15.26
CA ALA A 50 3.45 11.63 -15.50
C ALA A 50 4.56 11.42 -16.55
N ARG A 51 5.24 10.27 -16.50
CA ARG A 51 6.24 9.86 -17.50
C ARG A 51 5.59 9.65 -18.87
N GLY A 52 4.49 8.91 -18.95
CA GLY A 52 3.75 8.72 -20.20
C GLY A 52 3.31 10.05 -20.84
N ARG A 53 2.83 10.99 -20.02
CA ARG A 53 2.53 12.37 -20.45
C ARG A 53 3.75 13.08 -20.99
N ALA A 54 4.89 13.02 -20.30
CA ALA A 54 6.12 13.66 -20.76
C ALA A 54 6.59 13.08 -22.11
N LEU A 55 6.49 11.76 -22.29
CA LEU A 55 6.81 11.08 -23.54
C LEU A 55 5.86 11.48 -24.68
N ALA A 56 4.55 11.61 -24.40
CA ALA A 56 3.56 12.06 -25.39
C ALA A 56 3.83 13.50 -25.85
N VAL A 57 4.15 14.40 -24.91
CA VAL A 57 4.50 15.80 -25.21
C VAL A 57 5.80 15.87 -26.02
N ALA A 58 6.84 15.15 -25.61
CA ALA A 58 8.12 15.14 -26.30
C ALA A 58 8.03 14.57 -27.72
N ALA A 59 7.18 13.56 -27.94
CA ALA A 59 6.98 12.94 -29.25
C ALA A 59 5.90 13.64 -30.10
N ALA A 60 5.20 14.65 -29.57
CA ALA A 60 4.02 15.28 -30.17
C ALA A 60 3.00 14.26 -30.70
N LYS A 61 2.86 13.12 -30.03
CA LYS A 61 2.02 12.00 -30.44
C LYS A 61 1.24 11.47 -29.25
N GLU A 62 -0.01 11.10 -29.50
CA GLU A 62 -0.87 10.47 -28.50
C GLU A 62 -0.23 9.15 -27.99
N ARG A 63 -0.30 8.94 -26.67
CA ARG A 63 0.19 7.73 -25.99
C ARG A 63 -0.86 7.28 -25.00
N ALA A 64 -1.34 6.05 -25.13
CA ALA A 64 -2.24 5.45 -24.16
C ALA A 64 -1.44 4.78 -23.04
N VAL A 65 -2.02 4.81 -21.83
CA VAL A 65 -1.58 3.97 -20.72
C VAL A 65 -2.65 2.91 -20.50
N ALA A 66 -2.30 1.65 -20.75
CA ALA A 66 -3.21 0.53 -20.62
C ALA A 66 -3.02 -0.15 -19.27
N PHE A 67 -4.13 -0.52 -18.65
CA PHE A 67 -4.18 -1.28 -17.40
C PHE A 67 -4.87 -2.62 -17.67
N ASP A 68 -4.14 -3.72 -17.50
CA ASP A 68 -4.70 -5.07 -17.49
C ASP A 68 -5.00 -5.47 -16.05
N LEU A 69 -6.29 -5.36 -15.71
CA LEU A 69 -6.79 -5.64 -14.36
C LEU A 69 -6.87 -7.13 -14.04
N SER A 70 -6.89 -7.99 -15.07
CA SER A 70 -6.95 -9.44 -14.90
C SER A 70 -5.58 -10.00 -14.56
N ARG A 71 -4.55 -9.43 -15.18
CA ARG A 71 -3.15 -9.84 -14.98
C ARG A 71 -2.42 -9.01 -13.94
N GLY A 72 -3.01 -7.89 -13.49
CA GLY A 72 -2.35 -6.97 -12.58
C GLY A 72 -1.12 -6.37 -13.25
N GLU A 73 -1.26 -5.93 -14.49
CA GLU A 73 -0.18 -5.33 -15.29
C GLU A 73 -0.60 -3.94 -15.79
N PHE A 74 0.36 -3.03 -15.96
CA PHE A 74 0.12 -1.72 -16.57
C PHE A 74 1.34 -1.23 -17.36
N GLY A 75 1.10 -0.47 -18.43
CA GLY A 75 2.17 -0.01 -19.31
C GLY A 75 1.75 1.17 -20.18
N VAL A 76 2.75 1.92 -20.65
CA VAL A 76 2.59 2.98 -21.65
C VAL A 76 2.88 2.38 -23.02
N ASP A 77 2.15 2.80 -24.05
CA ASP A 77 2.34 2.33 -25.44
C ASP A 77 3.84 2.24 -25.83
N ASN A 78 4.29 1.02 -26.15
CA ASN A 78 5.64 0.69 -26.59
C ASN A 78 6.74 0.77 -25.49
N GLU A 79 6.40 0.79 -24.20
CA GLU A 79 7.31 0.55 -23.06
C GLU A 79 7.11 -0.85 -22.46
N ALA A 80 8.10 -1.31 -21.68
CA ALA A 80 8.01 -2.56 -20.92
C ALA A 80 6.83 -2.52 -19.93
N VAL A 81 6.02 -3.58 -19.95
CA VAL A 81 4.88 -3.77 -19.04
C VAL A 81 5.40 -3.90 -17.60
N ARG A 82 4.78 -3.17 -16.67
CA ARG A 82 5.05 -3.25 -15.23
C ARG A 82 3.91 -3.94 -14.50
N LEU A 83 4.23 -4.58 -13.39
CA LEU A 83 3.21 -5.14 -12.50
C LEU A 83 2.49 -4.00 -11.76
N LEU A 84 1.17 -4.07 -11.73
CA LEU A 84 0.34 -3.28 -10.82
C LEU A 84 0.72 -3.66 -9.38
N PRO A 85 0.90 -2.68 -8.50
CA PRO A 85 1.11 -2.97 -7.09
C PRO A 85 -0.11 -3.73 -6.52
N GLU A 86 0.13 -4.84 -5.83
CA GLU A 86 -0.91 -5.72 -5.26
C GLU A 86 -1.88 -5.01 -4.29
N THR A 87 -1.50 -3.83 -3.79
CA THR A 87 -2.32 -3.04 -2.86
C THR A 87 -3.39 -2.19 -3.54
N ILE A 88 -3.40 -2.09 -4.88
CA ILE A 88 -4.39 -1.32 -5.63
C ILE A 88 -5.32 -2.26 -6.39
N HIS A 89 -6.58 -2.31 -5.97
CA HIS A 89 -7.66 -2.86 -6.75
C HIS A 89 -8.30 -1.73 -7.58
N LEU A 90 -8.08 -1.74 -8.89
CA LEU A 90 -8.73 -0.80 -9.79
C LEU A 90 -10.12 -1.35 -10.15
N GLY A 91 -11.15 -0.58 -9.85
CA GLY A 91 -12.48 -0.76 -10.44
C GLY A 91 -12.63 0.19 -11.61
N ALA A 92 -12.95 -0.31 -12.80
CA ALA A 92 -13.35 0.56 -13.91
C ALA A 92 -14.84 0.90 -13.73
N VAL A 93 -15.15 2.18 -13.55
CA VAL A 93 -16.53 2.68 -13.62
C VAL A 93 -16.73 3.22 -15.02
N PHE A 94 -17.40 2.45 -15.86
CA PHE A 94 -17.81 2.90 -17.17
C PHE A 94 -19.09 3.73 -17.03
N PRO A 95 -19.16 4.95 -17.57
CA PRO A 95 -20.39 5.74 -17.55
C PRO A 95 -21.43 5.03 -18.43
N GLY A 96 -22.36 4.31 -17.79
CA GLY A 96 -23.39 3.50 -18.46
C GLY A 96 -23.92 2.31 -17.65
N GLU A 97 -23.20 1.86 -16.62
CA GLU A 97 -23.74 0.85 -15.67
C GLU A 97 -24.25 1.52 -14.40
N GLU A 98 -25.47 2.05 -14.46
CA GLU A 98 -26.29 2.24 -13.27
C GLU A 98 -26.52 0.86 -12.64
N ARG A 99 -25.88 0.58 -11.50
CA ARG A 99 -26.20 -0.58 -10.66
C ARG A 99 -27.67 -0.48 -10.22
N LYS A 100 -28.49 -1.40 -10.72
CA LYS A 100 -29.76 -1.77 -10.10
C LYS A 100 -29.54 -2.68 -8.89
#